data_AF-A0A925QLL3-F1
#
_entry.id   AF-A0A925QLL3-F1
#
_cell.length_a   1.000
_cell.length_b   1.000
_cell.length_c   1.000
_cell.angle_alpha   90.00
_cell.angle_beta   90.00
_cell.angle_gamma   90.00
#
_symmetry.space_group_name_H-M   'P 1'
#
loop_
_entity.id
_entity.type
_entity.pdbx_description
1 polymer ?
#
loop_
_entity_poly.entity_id
_entity_poly.type
_entity_poly.pdbx_seq_one_letter_code
_entity_poly.pdbx_strand_id
1 'polypeptide(L)' 'LKIRGTEIRQELTALTRRAMGPYALPFIEEALHEGYDQACVGPQEAAFASAQYFNNRKLSIFGGSNEIQKNIISKMILGL' A
#
# COMPACT_ATOMS: atom_id res chain seq x y z
N LEU A 1 11.22 5.53 -13.37
CA LEU A 1 10.21 4.50 -12.99
C LEU A 1 9.67 4.63 -11.56
N LYS A 2 10.51 4.93 -10.55
CA LYS A 2 10.13 4.96 -9.12
C LYS A 2 8.88 5.79 -8.79
N ILE A 3 8.86 7.08 -9.13
CA ILE A 3 7.78 8.01 -8.73
C ILE A 3 6.41 7.51 -9.22
N ARG A 4 6.25 7.33 -10.53
CA ARG A 4 4.97 6.87 -11.13
C ARG A 4 4.59 5.48 -10.64
N GLY A 5 5.54 4.57 -10.49
CA GLY A 5 5.29 3.23 -9.97
C GLY A 5 4.71 3.27 -8.55
N THR A 6 5.24 4.14 -7.69
CA THR A 6 4.71 4.33 -6.34
C THR A 6 3.32 4.97 -6.35
N GLU A 7 3.11 6.03 -7.14
CA GLU A 7 1.81 6.71 -7.26
C GLU A 7 0.71 5.72 -7.68
N ILE A 8 0.96 4.93 -8.74
CA ILE A 8 0.02 3.91 -9.24
C ILE A 8 -0.28 2.87 -8.17
N ARG A 9 0.75 2.36 -7.48
CA ARG A 9 0.57 1.32 -6.46
C ARG A 9 -0.24 1.82 -5.27
N GLN A 10 -0.05 3.07 -4.86
CA GLN A 10 -0.85 3.66 -3.77
C GLN A 10 -2.32 3.83 -4.17
N GLU A 11 -2.60 4.26 -5.40
CA GLU A 11 -3.98 4.36 -5.89
C GLU A 11 -4.64 2.98 -5.98
N LEU A 12 -3.94 1.97 -6.50
CA LEU A 12 -4.45 0.61 -6.57
C LEU A 12 -4.81 0.06 -5.20
N THR A 13 -3.91 0.14 -4.22
CA THR A 13 -4.19 -0.39 -2.88
C THR A 13 -5.28 0.40 -2.16
N ALA A 14 -5.36 1.72 -2.39
CA ALA A 14 -6.44 2.56 -1.89
C ALA A 14 -7.80 2.17 -2.49
N LEU A 15 -7.84 1.84 -3.78
CA LEU A 15 -9.04 1.36 -4.48
C LEU A 15 -9.44 -0.03 -3.98
N THR A 16 -8.50 -0.98 -3.89
CA THR A 16 -8.75 -2.33 -3.37
C THR A 16 -9.36 -2.27 -1.97
N ARG A 17 -8.75 -1.52 -1.05
CA ARG A 17 -9.28 -1.36 0.31
C ARG A 17 -10.67 -0.71 0.34
N ARG A 18 -10.95 0.25 -0.57
CA ARG A 18 -12.29 0.84 -0.70
C ARG A 18 -13.32 -0.17 -1.24
N ALA A 19 -12.95 -0.96 -2.23
CA ALA A 19 -13.82 -1.94 -2.86
C ALA A 19 -14.26 -3.03 -1.89
N MET A 20 -13.40 -3.42 -0.95
CA MET A 20 -13.73 -4.39 0.11
C MET A 20 -14.70 -3.81 1.17
N GLY A 21 -14.92 -2.50 1.20
CA GLY A 21 -15.92 -1.86 2.05
C GLY A 21 -15.74 -2.17 3.54
N PRO A 22 -16.82 -2.52 4.28
CA PRO A 22 -16.74 -2.87 5.70
C PRO A 22 -15.82 -4.07 5.99
N TYR A 23 -15.63 -4.99 5.05
CA TYR A 23 -14.77 -6.17 5.24
C TYR A 23 -13.27 -5.84 5.29
N ALA A 24 -12.88 -4.60 4.97
CA ALA A 24 -11.51 -4.13 5.18
C ALA A 24 -11.24 -3.61 6.61
N LEU A 25 -12.25 -3.48 7.45
CA LEU A 25 -12.12 -2.97 8.83
C LEU A 25 -11.57 -4.00 9.83
N PRO A 26 -11.97 -5.28 9.79
CA PRO A 26 -11.54 -6.26 10.79
C PRO A 26 -10.03 -6.43 10.80
N PHE A 27 -9.46 -6.43 12.00
CA PHE A 27 -8.10 -6.87 12.28
C PHE A 27 -8.20 -8.00 13.30
N ILE A 28 -7.87 -9.21 12.88
CA ILE A 28 -7.89 -10.41 13.72
C ILE A 28 -6.43 -10.81 13.93
N GLU A 29 -5.90 -10.55 15.11
CA GLU A 29 -4.49 -10.79 15.43
C GLU A 29 -4.17 -12.28 15.40
N GLU A 30 -5.10 -13.10 15.88
CA GLU A 30 -5.00 -14.55 15.91
C GLU A 30 -4.81 -15.16 14.51
N ALA A 31 -5.35 -14.50 13.48
CA ALA A 31 -5.20 -14.91 12.08
C ALA A 31 -3.77 -14.72 11.53
N LEU A 32 -2.88 -14.06 12.28
CA LEU A 32 -1.46 -13.90 11.94
C LEU A 32 -0.59 -15.03 12.49
N HIS A 33 -1.14 -15.88 13.36
CA HIS A 33 -0.42 -17.00 13.96
C HIS A 33 -0.71 -18.30 13.22
N GLU A 34 0.25 -19.23 13.25
CA GLU A 34 0.06 -20.56 12.69
C GLU A 34 -1.07 -21.30 13.44
N GLY A 35 -1.88 -22.07 12.69
CA GLY A 35 -2.97 -22.85 13.26
C GLY A 35 -4.32 -22.13 13.36
N TYR A 36 -4.44 -20.89 12.85
CA TYR A 36 -5.74 -20.23 12.73
C TYR A 36 -6.63 -20.94 11.69
N ASP A 37 -7.75 -21.49 12.13
CA ASP A 37 -8.67 -22.31 11.32
C ASP A 37 -10.08 -21.72 11.16
N GLN A 38 -10.31 -20.52 11.72
CA GLN A 38 -11.62 -19.88 11.67
C GLN A 38 -11.90 -19.28 10.29
N ALA A 39 -13.19 -19.15 9.96
CA ALA A 39 -13.63 -18.55 8.70
C ALA A 39 -13.23 -17.06 8.61
N CYS A 40 -12.81 -16.63 7.42
CA CYS A 40 -12.54 -15.22 7.15
C CYS A 40 -13.81 -14.37 7.32
N VAL A 41 -13.65 -13.15 7.84
CA VAL A 41 -14.73 -12.17 7.86
C VAL A 41 -14.87 -11.57 6.45
N GLY A 42 -15.88 -12.02 5.71
CA GLY A 42 -16.12 -11.59 4.33
C GLY A 42 -15.22 -12.32 3.31
N PRO A 43 -15.00 -11.72 2.12
CA PRO A 43 -14.14 -12.29 1.09
C PRO A 43 -12.70 -12.51 1.59
N GLN A 44 -12.04 -13.58 1.13
CA GLN A 44 -10.68 -13.91 1.54
C GLN A 44 -9.68 -12.78 1.21
N GLU A 45 -9.90 -12.08 0.10
CA GLU A 45 -9.09 -10.95 -0.36
C GLU A 45 -9.21 -9.72 0.56
N ALA A 46 -10.30 -9.59 1.31
CA ALA A 46 -10.53 -8.47 2.20
C ALA A 46 -9.59 -8.50 3.42
N ALA A 47 -9.17 -9.70 3.85
CA ALA A 47 -8.33 -9.91 5.03
C ALA A 47 -6.99 -9.14 4.94
N PHE A 48 -6.42 -9.00 3.74
CA PHE A 48 -5.13 -8.34 3.55
C PHE A 48 -5.24 -6.91 3.00
N ALA A 49 -6.42 -6.46 2.59
CA ALA A 49 -6.60 -5.22 1.84
C ALA A 49 -6.10 -3.98 2.64
N SER A 50 -6.41 -3.91 3.93
CA SER A 50 -5.96 -2.83 4.80
C SER A 50 -4.46 -2.91 5.11
N ALA A 51 -3.96 -4.10 5.46
CA ALA A 51 -2.53 -4.31 5.73
C ALA A 51 -1.65 -3.94 4.51
N GLN A 52 -2.06 -4.36 3.31
CA GLN A 52 -1.37 -4.00 2.06
C GLN A 52 -1.42 -2.50 1.78
N TYR A 53 -2.57 -1.85 1.99
CA TYR A 53 -2.70 -0.41 1.84
C TYR A 53 -1.73 0.34 2.78
N PHE A 54 -1.75 0.01 4.08
CA PHE A 54 -0.90 0.67 5.07
C PHE A 54 0.59 0.44 4.81
N ASN A 55 1.00 -0.81 4.53
CA ASN A 55 2.39 -1.12 4.25
C ASN A 55 2.89 -0.42 2.97
N ASN A 56 2.07 -0.33 1.92
CA ASN A 56 2.49 0.26 0.65
C ASN A 56 2.53 1.79 0.66
N ARG A 57 1.93 2.46 1.66
CA ARG A 57 2.10 3.91 1.84
C ARG A 57 3.56 4.31 2.08
N LYS A 58 4.36 3.43 2.69
CA LYS A 58 5.79 3.70 2.93
C LYS A 58 6.59 3.91 1.64
N LEU A 59 6.14 3.38 0.50
CA LEU A 59 6.90 3.39 -0.75
C LEU A 59 7.11 4.79 -1.37
N SER A 60 6.34 5.80 -0.94
CA SER A 60 6.59 7.20 -1.36
C SER A 60 7.75 7.84 -0.62
N ILE A 61 8.24 7.22 0.46
CA ILE A 61 9.28 7.76 1.36
C ILE A 61 10.49 6.82 1.40
N PHE A 62 10.25 5.52 1.55
CA PHE A 62 11.27 4.48 1.62
C PHE A 62 12.12 4.46 0.34
N GLY A 63 13.45 4.44 0.50
CA GLY A 63 14.40 4.52 -0.61
C GLY A 63 14.55 5.93 -1.21
N GLY A 64 14.13 6.97 -0.48
CA GLY A 64 14.17 8.37 -0.91
C GLY A 64 12.79 8.86 -1.35
N SER A 65 12.37 10.02 -0.83
CA SER A 65 10.99 10.51 -1.06
C SER A 65 10.73 10.84 -2.53
N ASN A 66 9.47 10.74 -2.95
CA ASN A 66 9.07 11.11 -4.30
C ASN A 66 9.41 12.58 -4.63
N GLU A 67 9.29 13.47 -3.66
CA GLU A 67 9.62 14.90 -3.78
C GLU A 67 11.11 15.11 -4.02
N ILE A 68 11.97 14.44 -3.23
CA ILE A 68 13.42 14.50 -3.42
C ILE A 68 13.82 13.96 -4.80
N GLN A 69 13.21 12.85 -5.22
CA GLN A 69 13.44 12.29 -6.56
C GLN A 69 13.01 13.24 -7.68
N LYS A 70 11.85 13.93 -7.53
CA LYS A 70 11.40 14.95 -8.48
C LYS A 70 12.41 16.10 -8.55
N ASN A 71 12.90 16.59 -7.42
CA ASN A 71 13.90 17.66 -7.38
C ASN A 71 15.23 17.28 -8.06
N ILE A 72 15.73 16.06 -7.82
CA ILE A 72 16.94 15.56 -8.49
C ILE A 72 16.74 15.53 -10.01
N ILE A 73 15.60 15.01 -10.47
CA ILE A 73 15.25 14.99 -11.91
C ILE A 73 15.19 16.40 -12.49
N SER A 74 14.54 17.34 -11.79
CA SER A 74 14.47 18.74 -12.23
C SER A 74 15.86 19.37 -12.35
N LYS A 75 16.75 19.15 -11.37
CA LYS A 75 18.13 19.66 -11.44
C LYS A 75 18.91 19.08 -12.62
N MET A 76 18.80 17.78 -12.86
CA MET A 76 19.45 17.13 -14.01
C MET A 76 18.95 17.70 -15.35
N ILE A 77 17.64 17.97 -15.47
CA ILE A 77 17.06 18.56 -16.69
C ILE A 77 17.52 20.01 -16.88
N LEU A 78 17.65 20.78 -15.79
CA LEU A 78 18.07 22.18 -15.83
C LEU A 78 19.60 22.38 -15.85
N GLY A 79 20.38 21.33 -15.64
CA GLY A 79 21.85 21.40 -15.57
C GLY A 79 22.39 22.10 -14.31
N LEU A 80 21.66 22.00 -13.20
CA LEU A 80 21.98 22.60 -11.89
C LEU A 80 22.62 21.62 -10.91
#